data_AF-A0A9E4R4I4-F1
#
_entry.id   AF-A0A9E4R4I4-F1
#
_cell.length_a   1.000
_cell.length_b   1.000
_cell.length_c   1.000
_cell.angle_alpha   90.00
_cell.angle_beta   90.00
_cell.angle_gamma   90.00
#
_symmetry.space_group_name_H-M   'P 1'
#
loop_
_entity.id
_entity.type
_entity.pdbx_description
1 polymer ?
#
loop_
_entity_poly.entity_id
_entity_poly.type
_entity_poly.pdbx_seq_one_letter_code
_entity_poly.pdbx_strand_id
1 'polypeptide(L)' 'MDSIAFIVDCLAQVHLRLMATCEGLSTDQLLWRPAPTANNIGFILWHLVRNEDA' A
#
# COMPACT_ATOMS: atom_id res chain seq x y z
N MET A 1 -18.99 -3.15 -20.55
CA MET A 1 -18.16 -3.36 -19.34
C MET A 1 -18.69 -2.41 -18.29
N ASP A 2 -19.02 -2.92 -17.11
CA ASP A 2 -19.43 -2.07 -16.00
C ASP A 2 -18.19 -1.37 -15.43
N SER A 3 -18.11 -0.05 -15.61
CA SER A 3 -16.97 0.75 -15.17
C SER A 3 -16.82 0.76 -13.66
N ILE A 4 -17.93 0.68 -12.90
CA ILE A 4 -17.89 0.63 -11.44
C ILE A 4 -17.28 -0.70 -11.01
N ALA A 5 -17.76 -1.81 -11.58
CA ALA A 5 -17.21 -3.14 -11.29
C ALA A 5 -15.70 -3.23 -11.62
N PHE A 6 -15.27 -2.61 -12.73
CA PHE A 6 -13.85 -2.56 -13.09
C PHE A 6 -13.01 -1.77 -12.07
N ILE A 7 -13.48 -0.61 -11.62
CA ILE A 7 -12.77 0.20 -10.62
C ILE A 7 -12.68 -0.54 -9.28
N VAL A 8 -13.75 -1.21 -8.86
CA VAL A 8 -13.76 -2.02 -7.62
C VAL A 8 -12.74 -3.16 -7.70
N ASP A 9 -12.68 -3.88 -8.83
CA ASP A 9 -11.67 -4.93 -9.02
C ASP A 9 -10.25 -4.35 -8.97
N CYS A 10 -10.01 -3.20 -9.60
CA CYS A 10 -8.71 -2.53 -9.55
C CYS A 10 -8.27 -2.20 -8.12
N LEU A 11 -9.18 -1.70 -7.27
CA LEU A 11 -8.90 -1.41 -5.86
C LEU A 11 -8.60 -2.69 -5.07
N ALA A 12 -9.38 -3.76 -5.28
CA ALA A 12 -9.12 -5.06 -4.67
C ALA A 12 -7.73 -5.61 -5.04
N GLN A 13 -7.34 -5.47 -6.31
CA GLN A 13 -6.01 -5.87 -6.79
C GLN A 13 -4.88 -5.02 -6.19
N VAL A 14 -5.10 -3.74 -5.91
CA VAL A 14 -4.12 -2.90 -5.19
C VAL A 14 -3.93 -3.43 -3.77
N HIS A 15 -5.01 -3.70 -3.05
CA HIS A 15 -4.95 -4.24 -1.69
C HIS A 15 -4.19 -5.58 -1.63
N LEU A 16 -4.54 -6.53 -2.51
CA LEU A 16 -3.89 -7.85 -2.57
C LEU A 16 -2.37 -7.74 -2.78
N ARG A 17 -1.95 -6.94 -3.75
CA ARG A 17 -0.52 -6.75 -4.07
C ARG A 17 0.23 -6.04 -2.94
N LEU A 18 -0.43 -5.09 -2.27
CA LEU A 18 0.15 -4.38 -1.14
C LEU A 18 0.46 -5.33 0.02
N MET A 19 -0.52 -6.16 0.39
CA MET A 19 -0.37 -7.13 1.47
C MET A 19 0.69 -8.18 1.15
N ALA A 20 0.68 -8.72 -0.08
CA ALA A 20 1.70 -9.68 -0.53
C ALA A 20 3.11 -9.07 -0.54
N THR A 21 3.25 -7.78 -0.87
CA THR A 21 4.56 -7.08 -0.83
C THR A 21 5.10 -6.93 0.60
N CYS A 22 4.20 -6.83 1.59
CA CYS A 22 4.58 -6.67 2.99
C CYS A 22 4.76 -8.00 3.73
N GLU A 23 4.43 -9.12 3.08
CA GLU A 23 4.51 -10.44 3.69
C GLU A 23 5.95 -10.75 4.14
N GLY A 24 6.11 -11.10 5.41
CA GLY A 24 7.41 -11.44 6.00
C GLY A 24 8.32 -10.25 6.33
N LEU A 25 7.91 -9.00 6.07
CA LEU A 25 8.68 -7.83 6.50
C LEU A 25 8.59 -7.64 8.01
N SER A 26 9.75 -7.43 8.65
CA SER A 26 9.80 -6.98 10.04
C SER A 26 9.46 -5.49 10.16
N THR A 27 9.13 -5.05 11.36
CA THR A 27 8.89 -3.62 11.64
C THR A 27 10.09 -2.75 11.29
N ASP A 28 11.32 -3.20 11.56
CA ASP A 28 12.53 -2.45 11.23
C ASP A 28 12.70 -2.28 9.71
N GLN A 29 12.36 -3.32 8.94
CA GLN A 29 12.37 -3.26 7.47
C GLN A 29 11.28 -2.31 6.94
N LEU A 30 10.10 -2.28 7.58
CA LEU A 30 9.04 -1.32 7.23
C LEU A 30 9.44 0.13 7.49
N LEU A 31 10.27 0.37 8.51
CA LEU A 31 10.74 1.70 8.91
C LEU A 31 12.03 2.15 8.22
N TRP A 32 12.74 1.22 7.56
CA TRP A 32 13.98 1.50 6.83
C TRP A 32 13.76 2.51 5.70
N ARG A 33 14.78 3.36 5.47
CA ARG A 33 14.77 4.41 4.44
C ARG A 33 15.99 4.30 3.55
N PRO A 34 15.83 4.25 2.22
CA PRO A 34 16.98 4.21 1.29
C PRO A 34 17.72 5.56 1.21
N ALA A 35 17.06 6.67 1.56
CA ALA A 35 17.63 8.01 1.56
C ALA A 35 16.96 8.89 2.63
N PRO A 36 17.63 9.95 3.14
CA PRO A 36 17.06 10.85 4.15
C PRO A 36 15.76 11.54 3.76
N THR A 37 15.47 11.65 2.46
CA THR A 37 14.25 12.26 1.91
C THR A 37 13.23 11.23 1.42
N ALA A 38 13.58 9.95 1.33
CA ALA A 38 12.67 8.91 0.87
C ALA A 38 11.69 8.51 1.99
N ASN A 39 10.44 8.23 1.65
CA ASN A 39 9.50 7.64 2.59
C ASN A 39 9.87 6.17 2.86
N ASN A 40 9.66 5.69 4.09
CA ASN A 40 9.75 4.27 4.37
C ASN A 40 8.48 3.55 3.91
N ILE A 41 8.52 2.22 3.86
CA ILE A 41 7.40 1.40 3.39
C ILE A 41 6.16 1.64 4.28
N GLY A 42 6.33 1.71 5.60
CA GLY A 42 5.24 1.97 6.54
C GLY A 42 4.47 3.27 6.27
N PHE A 43 5.19 4.34 5.92
CA PHE A 43 4.58 5.62 5.54
C PHE A 43 3.78 5.51 4.23
N ILE A 44 4.31 4.80 3.24
CA ILE A 44 3.62 4.58 1.95
C ILE A 44 2.33 3.79 2.16
N LEU A 45 2.36 2.74 3.00
CA LEU A 45 1.18 1.96 3.38
C LEU A 45 0.12 2.86 4.01
N TRP A 46 0.50 3.60 5.06
CA TRP A 46 -0.40 4.54 5.73
C TRP A 46 -0.97 5.57 4.75
N HIS A 47 -0.13 6.17 3.90
CA HIS A 47 -0.55 7.20 2.96
C HIS A 47 -1.60 6.68 1.97
N LEU A 48 -1.43 5.46 1.47
CA LEU A 48 -2.38 4.85 0.54
C LEU A 48 -3.74 4.62 1.20
N VAL A 49 -3.76 3.93 2.34
CA VAL A 49 -5.03 3.54 3.01
C VAL A 49 -5.73 4.72 3.68
N ARG A 50 -4.99 5.76 4.08
CA ARG A 50 -5.57 6.94 4.72
C ARG A 50 -6.58 7.68 3.84
N ASN A 51 -6.45 7.56 2.52
CA ASN A 51 -7.42 8.15 1.58
C ASN A 51 -8.74 7.36 1.51
N GLU A 52 -8.77 6.10 1.97
CA GLU A 52 -9.96 5.26 2.00
C GLU A 52 -10.76 5.39 3.32
N ASP A 53 -10.21 6.09 4.33
CA ASP A 53 -10.87 6.34 5.62
C ASP A 53 -12.04 7.36 5.53
N ALA A 54 -12.15 8.13 4.45
CA ALA A 54 -13.06 9.27 4.30
C ALA A 54 -14.33 8.91 3.50
#